data_AF-A0A974WIE3-F1
#
_entry.id   AF-A0A974WIE3-F1
#
_cell.length_a   1.000
_cell.length_b   1.000
_cell.length_c   1.000
_cell.angle_alpha   90.00
_cell.angle_beta   90.00
_cell.angle_gamma   90.00
#
_symmetry.space_group_name_H-M   'P 1'
#
loop_
_entity.id
_entity.type
_entity.pdbx_description
1 polymer ?
#
loop_
_entity_poly.entity_id
_entity_poly.type
_entity_poly.pdbx_seq_one_letter_code
_entity_poly.pdbx_strand_id
1 'polypeptide(L)'
;MTCTALCQDKLVFGDTPTTTKSPKYKSNPKDHKTKHPIYWVKQSSKGLLIGNPCMEEITQEMGFVYLVQPKGQAYNDNGFERNLHNFFAKLRITLKNGPFWKFKLKKWRKRCRAETGDFVG
;
A
#
# COMPACT_ATOMS: atom_id res chain seq x y z
N MET A 1 31.96 22.44 14.23
CA MET A 1 30.77 21.75 13.67
C MET A 1 31.24 21.02 12.42
N THR A 2 31.74 19.80 12.60
CA THR A 2 31.07 18.49 12.37
C THR A 2 31.11 18.02 10.91
N CYS A 3 31.77 16.88 10.76
CA CYS A 3 32.09 16.10 9.57
C CYS A 3 30.97 15.06 9.27
N THR A 4 30.68 14.79 7.99
CA THR A 4 30.19 13.49 7.46
C THR A 4 30.64 13.38 5.99
N ALA A 5 31.81 12.83 5.67
CA ALA A 5 32.14 11.39 5.57
C ALA A 5 31.32 10.62 4.50
N LEU A 6 31.90 10.59 3.29
CA LEU A 6 32.16 9.42 2.43
C LEU A 6 31.01 8.46 2.05
N CYS A 7 30.57 8.58 0.79
CA CYS A 7 30.46 7.42 -0.10
C CYS A 7 30.99 7.81 -1.48
N GLN A 8 32.32 7.98 -1.57
CA GLN A 8 32.99 7.93 -2.86
C GLN A 8 33.05 6.46 -3.27
N ASP A 9 32.22 6.11 -4.24
CA ASP A 9 32.25 4.83 -4.92
C ASP A 9 33.68 4.51 -5.36
N LYS A 10 34.11 3.28 -5.07
CA LYS A 10 35.37 2.73 -5.57
C LYS A 10 35.34 2.70 -7.09
N LEU A 11 35.79 3.77 -7.72
CA LEU A 11 36.25 3.76 -9.11
C LEU A 11 37.49 2.85 -9.14
N VAL A 12 37.32 1.62 -9.61
CA VAL A 12 38.45 0.77 -9.97
C VAL A 12 39.06 1.39 -11.23
N PHE A 13 40.02 2.27 -11.03
CA PHE A 13 40.88 2.76 -12.10
C PHE A 13 41.79 1.60 -12.51
N GLY A 14 41.36 0.87 -13.54
CA GLY A 14 42.23 -0.05 -14.25
C GLY A 14 43.25 0.77 -15.02
N ASP A 15 44.48 0.82 -14.54
CA ASP A 15 45.61 1.41 -15.25
C ASP A 15 45.83 0.65 -16.57
N THR A 16 45.48 1.27 -17.71
CA THR A 16 46.10 1.00 -19.03
C THR A 16 45.74 2.12 -20.01
N PRO A 17 46.72 2.64 -20.79
CA PRO A 17 46.55 3.86 -21.59
C PRO A 17 45.79 3.67 -22.92
N THR A 18 45.13 2.53 -23.15
CA THR A 18 44.47 2.26 -24.45
C THR A 18 43.12 1.58 -24.27
N THR A 19 42.05 2.36 -24.05
CA THR A 19 40.67 1.88 -24.26
C THR A 19 39.83 3.00 -24.86
N THR A 20 39.78 3.02 -26.20
CA THR A 20 38.90 3.86 -27.02
C THR A 20 37.50 3.28 -27.05
N LYS A 21 36.84 3.14 -25.89
CA LYS A 21 35.44 2.75 -25.83
C LYS A 21 34.71 3.64 -24.83
N SER A 22 33.83 4.48 -25.36
CA SER A 22 32.92 5.31 -24.57
C SER A 22 32.24 4.44 -23.51
N PRO A 23 32.20 4.86 -22.23
CA PRO A 23 31.60 4.06 -21.17
C PRO A 23 30.13 3.79 -21.52
N LYS A 24 29.80 2.51 -21.72
CA LYS A 24 28.40 2.11 -21.88
C LYS A 24 27.72 2.22 -20.51
N TYR A 25 26.99 3.31 -20.31
CA TYR A 25 26.09 3.48 -19.17
C TYR A 25 25.06 2.34 -19.20
N LYS A 26 25.14 1.42 -18.23
CA LYS A 26 24.10 0.39 -18.04
C LYS A 26 22.86 1.11 -17.54
N SER A 27 21.80 1.07 -18.35
CA SER A 27 20.50 1.69 -18.07
C SER A 27 19.97 1.31 -16.67
N ASN A 28 19.71 2.35 -15.88
CA ASN A 28 18.95 2.50 -14.64
C ASN A 28 18.67 1.28 -13.72
N PRO A 29 18.83 1.44 -12.39
CA PRO A 29 18.28 0.47 -11.43
C PRO A 29 16.80 0.27 -11.72
N LYS A 30 16.34 -0.99 -11.75
CA LYS A 30 14.95 -1.35 -12.04
C LYS A 30 14.01 -0.46 -11.22
N ASP A 31 13.19 0.36 -11.88
CA ASP A 31 12.23 1.24 -11.22
C ASP A 31 11.43 0.41 -10.19
N HIS A 32 11.55 0.79 -8.91
CA HIS A 32 10.76 0.20 -7.84
C HIS A 32 9.29 0.52 -8.13
N LYS A 33 8.57 -0.39 -8.79
CA LYS A 33 7.14 -0.21 -9.09
C LYS A 33 6.39 0.10 -7.81
N THR A 34 5.88 1.32 -7.68
CA THR A 34 5.03 1.73 -6.57
C THR A 34 3.82 0.81 -6.52
N LYS A 35 3.68 0.02 -5.46
CA LYS A 35 2.53 -0.88 -5.30
C LYS A 35 1.30 -0.04 -5.00
N HIS A 36 0.37 0.07 -5.94
CA HIS A 36 -0.92 0.71 -5.69
C HIS A 36 -1.75 -0.13 -4.71
N PRO A 37 -2.25 0.43 -3.60
CA PRO A 37 -3.11 -0.28 -2.68
C PRO A 37 -4.47 -0.58 -3.32
N ILE A 38 -5.10 -1.68 -2.90
CA ILE A 38 -6.45 -2.02 -3.35
C ILE A 38 -7.44 -1.14 -2.57
N TYR A 39 -8.24 -0.33 -3.25
CA TYR A 39 -9.30 0.43 -2.59
C TYR A 39 -10.52 -0.45 -2.34
N TRP A 40 -11.02 -0.45 -1.10
CA TRP A 40 -12.27 -1.11 -0.76
C TRP A 40 -13.32 -0.06 -0.37
N VAL A 41 -14.25 0.19 -1.29
CA VAL A 41 -15.23 1.27 -1.17
C VAL A 41 -16.37 0.90 -0.22
N LYS A 42 -16.65 1.78 0.75
CA LYS A 42 -17.71 1.67 1.75
C LYS A 42 -18.58 2.91 1.76
N GLN A 43 -19.86 2.74 2.11
CA GLN A 43 -20.83 3.85 2.13
C GLN A 43 -20.78 4.68 3.41
N SER A 44 -20.29 4.09 4.50
CA SER A 44 -20.23 4.71 5.81
C SER A 44 -18.91 4.34 6.46
N SER A 45 -18.36 5.28 7.24
CA SER A 45 -17.19 5.08 8.09
C SER A 45 -17.46 4.18 9.29
N LYS A 46 -18.73 3.96 9.67
CA LYS A 46 -19.11 3.21 10.87
C LYS A 46 -18.58 1.77 10.84
N GLY A 47 -17.84 1.39 11.88
CA GLY A 47 -17.34 0.04 12.07
C GLY A 47 -16.05 -0.31 11.32
N LEU A 48 -15.39 0.68 10.72
CA LEU A 48 -14.18 0.54 9.90
C LEU A 48 -12.91 0.98 10.62
N LEU A 49 -13.02 1.73 11.72
CA LEU A 49 -11.89 2.26 12.51
C LEU A 49 -10.89 3.02 11.64
N ILE A 50 -11.40 3.85 10.73
CA ILE A 50 -10.60 4.71 9.88
C ILE A 50 -10.00 5.81 10.77
N GLY A 51 -8.68 6.04 10.66
CA GLY A 51 -7.94 6.93 11.56
C GLY A 51 -7.36 6.23 12.79
N ASN A 52 -7.60 4.93 12.97
CA ASN A 52 -6.96 4.14 14.02
C ASN A 52 -5.65 3.53 13.50
N PRO A 53 -4.48 3.87 14.09
CA PRO A 53 -3.18 3.42 13.58
C PRO A 53 -3.06 1.88 13.57
N CYS A 54 -3.62 1.20 14.59
CA CYS A 54 -3.61 -0.27 14.65
C CYS A 54 -4.34 -0.90 13.46
N MET A 55 -5.47 -0.32 13.04
CA MET A 55 -6.21 -0.86 11.90
C MET A 55 -5.59 -0.48 10.57
N GLU A 56 -5.03 0.72 10.45
CA GLU A 56 -4.37 1.18 9.24
C GLU A 56 -3.17 0.30 8.88
N GLU A 57 -2.30 0.01 9.85
CA GLU A 57 -1.15 -0.89 9.67
C GLU A 57 -1.59 -2.28 9.18
N ILE A 58 -2.63 -2.86 9.82
CA ILE A 58 -3.15 -4.17 9.44
C ILE A 58 -3.75 -4.17 8.03
N THR A 59 -4.50 -3.11 7.66
CA THR A 59 -5.06 -3.01 6.31
C THR A 59 -3.96 -2.80 5.25
N GLN A 60 -2.92 -2.03 5.59
CA GLN A 60 -1.75 -1.81 4.75
C GLN A 60 -0.95 -3.10 4.54
N GLU A 61 -0.74 -3.91 5.59
CA GLU A 61 -0.13 -5.24 5.51
C GLU A 61 -0.93 -6.16 4.57
N MET A 62 -2.26 -6.17 4.74
CA MET A 62 -3.16 -6.92 3.86
C MET A 62 -3.20 -6.36 2.42
N GLY A 63 -2.72 -5.13 2.21
CA GLY A 63 -2.58 -4.47 0.91
C GLY A 63 -3.84 -3.80 0.39
N PHE A 64 -4.72 -3.36 1.27
CA PHE A 64 -5.91 -2.61 0.89
C PHE A 64 -6.15 -1.43 1.82
N VAL A 65 -6.91 -0.43 1.35
CA VAL A 65 -7.28 0.77 2.11
C VAL A 65 -8.78 0.97 1.99
N TYR A 66 -9.44 1.40 3.07
CA TYR A 66 -10.86 1.75 3.00
C TYR A 66 -11.05 3.11 2.34
N LEU A 67 -12.01 3.18 1.42
CA LEU A 67 -12.43 4.44 0.82
C LEU A 67 -13.90 4.67 1.17
N VAL A 68 -14.20 5.73 1.90
CA VAL A 68 -15.60 6.06 2.27
C VAL A 68 -16.18 6.96 1.19
N GLN A 69 -17.20 6.47 0.51
CA GLN A 69 -17.94 7.20 -0.51
C GLN A 69 -19.45 7.11 -0.19
N PRO A 70 -20.04 8.15 0.43
CA PRO A 70 -21.47 8.18 0.71
C PRO A 70 -22.31 8.17 -0.58
N LYS A 71 -23.55 7.67 -0.47
CA LYS A 71 -24.48 7.65 -1.62
C LYS A 71 -24.93 9.08 -1.95
N GLY A 72 -25.10 9.38 -3.24
CA GLY A 72 -25.64 10.67 -3.70
C GLY A 72 -24.64 11.83 -3.74
N GLN A 73 -23.34 11.57 -3.62
CA GLN A 73 -22.32 12.55 -4.01
C GLN A 73 -22.06 12.49 -5.52
N ALA A 74 -21.78 13.64 -6.12
CA ALA A 74 -21.39 13.74 -7.53
C ALA A 74 -20.25 12.76 -7.85
N TYR A 75 -20.32 12.10 -9.00
CA TYR A 75 -19.45 11.00 -9.45
C TYR A 75 -19.71 9.61 -8.80
N ASN A 76 -20.76 9.45 -8.00
CA ASN A 76 -21.07 8.19 -7.28
C ASN A 76 -22.48 7.65 -7.58
N ASP A 77 -23.04 8.00 -8.75
CA ASP A 77 -24.42 7.68 -9.14
C ASP A 77 -24.59 6.21 -9.56
N ASN A 78 -23.55 5.60 -10.14
CA ASN A 78 -23.60 4.23 -10.65
C ASN A 78 -23.30 3.19 -9.55
N GLY A 79 -24.33 2.78 -8.81
CA GLY A 79 -24.23 1.73 -7.79
C GLY A 79 -23.68 0.38 -8.29
N PHE A 80 -23.87 0.05 -9.58
CA PHE A 80 -23.37 -1.17 -10.20
C PHE A 80 -21.84 -1.18 -10.35
N GLU A 81 -21.25 -0.10 -10.85
CA GLU A 81 -19.80 0.02 -11.01
C GLU A 81 -19.08 -0.13 -9.68
N ARG A 82 -19.61 0.48 -8.61
CA ARG A 82 -19.09 0.31 -7.26
C ARG A 82 -19.17 -1.14 -6.78
N ASN A 83 -20.26 -1.85 -7.09
CA ASN A 83 -20.39 -3.27 -6.73
C ASN A 83 -19.37 -4.13 -7.46
N LEU A 84 -19.17 -3.88 -8.75
CA LEU A 84 -18.17 -4.58 -9.57
C LEU A 84 -16.75 -4.29 -9.08
N HIS A 85 -16.42 -3.02 -8.80
CA HIS A 85 -15.16 -2.62 -8.21
C HIS A 85 -14.91 -3.34 -6.87
N ASN A 86 -15.90 -3.33 -5.99
CA ASN A 86 -15.81 -4.01 -4.69
C ASN A 86 -15.69 -5.53 -4.82
N PHE A 87 -16.27 -6.14 -5.85
CA PHE A 87 -16.11 -7.55 -6.16
C PHE A 87 -14.66 -7.87 -6.54
N PHE A 88 -14.09 -7.11 -7.49
CA PHE A 88 -12.69 -7.29 -7.88
C PHE A 88 -11.70 -6.96 -6.76
N ALA A 89 -11.97 -5.94 -5.95
CA ALA A 89 -11.19 -5.63 -4.77
C ALA A 89 -11.17 -6.82 -3.79
N LYS A 90 -12.35 -7.36 -3.45
CA LYS A 90 -12.46 -8.55 -2.59
C LYS A 90 -11.75 -9.76 -3.20
N LEU A 91 -11.89 -9.99 -4.50
CA LEU A 91 -11.24 -11.09 -5.19
C LEU A 91 -9.71 -10.98 -5.09
N ARG A 92 -9.15 -9.80 -5.40
CA ARG A 92 -7.70 -9.55 -5.28
C ARG A 92 -7.19 -9.71 -3.85
N ILE A 93 -7.92 -9.19 -2.85
CA ILE A 93 -7.56 -9.36 -1.44
C ILE A 93 -7.59 -10.84 -1.05
N THR A 94 -8.58 -11.59 -1.54
CA THR A 94 -8.74 -13.02 -1.28
C THR A 94 -7.61 -13.83 -1.91
N LEU A 95 -7.19 -13.51 -3.13
CA LEU A 95 -6.07 -14.16 -3.80
C LEU A 95 -4.74 -13.87 -3.09
N LYS A 96 -4.55 -12.67 -2.54
CA LYS A 96 -3.32 -12.29 -1.83
C LYS A 96 -3.23 -12.85 -0.41
N ASN A 97 -4.33 -12.86 0.34
CA ASN A 97 -4.35 -13.16 1.78
C ASN A 97 -5.03 -14.50 2.13
N GLY A 98 -5.61 -15.20 1.14
CA GLY A 98 -6.36 -16.44 1.30
C GLY A 98 -7.85 -16.25 1.65
N PRO A 99 -8.70 -17.29 1.51
CA PRO A 99 -10.16 -17.22 1.67
C PRO A 99 -10.64 -16.79 3.06
N PHE A 100 -9.82 -16.98 4.10
CA PHE A 100 -10.16 -16.66 5.49
C PHE A 100 -9.74 -15.24 5.94
N TRP A 101 -9.28 -14.39 5.01
CA TRP A 101 -8.82 -13.03 5.32
C TRP A 101 -9.85 -12.19 6.09
N LYS A 102 -11.15 -12.39 5.81
CA LYS A 102 -12.24 -11.69 6.51
C LYS A 102 -12.30 -12.04 8.00
N PHE A 103 -12.02 -13.30 8.36
CA PHE A 103 -11.98 -13.73 9.76
C PHE A 103 -10.75 -13.14 10.47
N LYS A 104 -9.58 -13.16 9.81
CA LYS A 104 -8.36 -12.49 10.30
C LYS A 104 -8.63 -11.01 10.56
N LEU A 105 -9.23 -10.31 9.60
CA LEU A 105 -9.60 -8.90 9.72
C LEU A 105 -10.59 -8.63 10.85
N LYS A 106 -11.60 -9.48 11.04
CA LYS A 106 -12.57 -9.35 12.16
C LYS A 106 -11.89 -9.54 13.52
N LYS A 107 -10.91 -10.46 13.63
CA LYS A 107 -10.14 -10.68 14.85
C LYS A 107 -9.29 -9.45 15.18
N TRP A 108 -8.53 -8.94 14.21
CA TRP A 108 -7.74 -7.72 14.38
C TRP A 108 -8.59 -6.51 14.72
N ARG A 109 -9.75 -6.35 14.08
CA ARG A 109 -10.69 -5.28 14.40
C ARG A 109 -11.09 -5.27 15.87
N LYS A 110 -11.44 -6.43 16.43
CA LYS A 110 -11.79 -6.53 17.86
C LYS A 110 -10.60 -6.20 18.76
N ARG A 111 -9.41 -6.64 18.36
CA ARG A 111 -8.17 -6.37 19.10
C ARG A 111 -7.83 -4.87 19.11
N CYS A 112 -7.78 -4.23 17.95
CA CYS A 112 -7.51 -2.80 17.85
C CYS A 112 -8.55 -1.97 18.61
N ARG A 113 -9.84 -2.35 18.57
CA ARG A 113 -10.88 -1.72 19.40
C ARG A 113 -10.60 -1.81 20.90
N ALA A 114 -10.16 -2.97 21.36
CA ALA A 114 -9.83 -3.18 22.76
C ALA A 114 -8.57 -2.39 23.18
N GLU A 115 -7.59 -2.29 22.29
CA GLU A 115 -6.32 -1.60 22.56
C GLU A 115 -6.45 -0.07 22.55
N THR A 116 -7.22 0.50 21.61
CA THR A 116 -7.34 1.97 21.50
C THR A 116 -8.58 2.54 22.21
N GLY A 117 -9.50 1.69 22.66
CA GLY A 117 -10.79 2.13 23.23
C GLY A 117 -11.70 2.83 22.22
N ASP A 118 -11.41 2.72 20.91
CA ASP A 118 -12.23 3.33 19.86
C ASP A 118 -13.41 2.40 19.52
N PHE A 119 -14.54 2.63 20.17
CA PHE A 119 -15.77 1.87 19.94
C PHE A 119 -16.69 2.48 18.87
N VAL A 120 -16.41 3.73 18.46
CA VAL A 120 -17.25 4.51 17.53
C VAL A 120 -16.81 4.26 16.09
N GLY A 121 -15.51 4.06 15.88
CA GLY A 121 -14.88 3.70 14.61
C GLY A 121 -15.46 2.49 13.91
#